data_AF-A0A8T4KN25-F1
#
_entry.id   AF-A0A8T4KN25-F1
#
_cell.length_a   1.000
_cell.length_b   1.000
_cell.length_c   1.000
_cell.angle_alpha   90.00
_cell.angle_beta   90.00
_cell.angle_gamma   90.00
#
_symmetry.space_group_name_H-M   'P 1'
#
loop_
_entity.id
_entity.type
_entity.pdbx_description
1 polymer ?
#
loop_
_entity_poly.entity_id
_entity_poly.type
_entity_poly.pdbx_seq_one_letter_code
_entity_poly.pdbx_strand_id
1 'polypeptide(L)'
;MILALLIDAMIAFLGIIVADKIIAHKIEAKRALILAFIAYFAVPVAVFLISPIITSLGVPEIVNMIFFAYMLPLIIWIVLSELIIDAGIKEKLIIAGIAFAIYTVLTVSGVVYMILSSVAGI
;
A
#
# COMPACT_ATOMS: atom_id res chain seq x y z
N MET A 1 -0.09 -16.96 2.31
CA MET A 1 -0.71 -15.65 2.60
C MET A 1 0.26 -14.67 3.27
N ILE A 2 0.83 -14.98 4.45
CA ILE A 2 1.79 -14.06 5.12
C ILE A 2 3.04 -13.80 4.28
N LEU A 3 3.61 -14.84 3.65
CA LEU A 3 4.77 -14.69 2.77
C LEU A 3 4.51 -13.75 1.58
N ALA A 4 3.29 -13.75 1.02
CA ALA A 4 2.91 -12.84 -0.06
C ALA A 4 2.97 -11.39 0.42
N LEU A 5 2.34 -11.09 1.56
CA LEU A 5 2.35 -9.76 2.17
C LEU A 5 3.76 -9.26 2.49
N LEU A 6 4.67 -10.15 2.90
CA LEU A 6 6.07 -9.80 3.13
C LEU A 6 6.79 -9.45 1.82
N ILE A 7 6.60 -10.23 0.75
CA ILE A 7 7.17 -9.95 -0.57
C ILE A 7 6.63 -8.62 -1.11
N ASP A 8 5.32 -8.42 -1.02
CA ASP A 8 4.65 -7.18 -1.42
C ASP A 8 5.21 -5.96 -0.68
N ALA A 9 5.34 -6.05 0.65
CA ALA A 9 5.92 -4.99 1.47
C ALA A 9 7.38 -4.70 1.10
N MET A 10 8.17 -5.73 0.76
CA MET A 10 9.55 -5.57 0.28
C MET A 10 9.61 -4.87 -1.07
N ILE A 11 8.77 -5.25 -2.03
CA ILE A 11 8.76 -4.61 -3.35
C ILE A 11 8.31 -3.16 -3.23
N ALA A 12 7.30 -2.87 -2.41
CA ALA A 12 6.87 -1.50 -2.15
C ALA A 12 7.94 -0.67 -1.46
N PHE A 13 8.63 -1.22 -0.46
CA PHE A 13 9.78 -0.57 0.16
C PHE A 13 10.85 -0.22 -0.89
N LEU A 14 11.24 -1.17 -1.75
CA LEU A 14 12.22 -0.91 -2.80
C LEU A 14 11.74 0.17 -3.77
N GLY A 15 10.47 0.14 -4.17
CA GLY A 15 9.89 1.16 -5.04
C GLY A 15 9.88 2.55 -4.40
N ILE A 16 9.58 2.65 -3.10
CA ILE A 16 9.65 3.92 -2.34
C ILE A 16 11.10 4.42 -2.29
N ILE A 17 12.09 3.56 -2.04
CA ILE A 17 13.51 3.96 -2.03
C ILE A 17 13.98 4.44 -3.41
N VAL A 18 13.57 3.77 -4.47
CA VAL A 18 13.87 4.20 -5.85
C VAL A 18 13.21 5.55 -6.14
N ALA A 19 11.96 5.73 -5.73
CA ALA A 19 11.23 6.98 -5.88
C ALA A 19 11.87 8.13 -5.10
N ASP A 20 12.33 7.89 -3.87
CA ASP A 20 13.03 8.87 -3.04
C ASP A 20 14.26 9.42 -3.76
N LYS A 21 15.05 8.54 -4.41
CA LYS A 21 16.21 8.95 -5.22
C LYS A 21 15.82 9.82 -6.42
N ILE A 22 14.68 9.56 -7.05
CA ILE A 22 14.18 10.35 -8.20
C ILE A 22 13.71 11.73 -7.75
N ILE A 23 13.08 11.81 -6.58
CA ILE A 23 12.53 13.05 -6.02
C ILE A 23 13.63 13.89 -5.31
N ALA A 24 14.86 13.37 -5.25
CA ALA A 24 15.98 13.96 -4.52
C ALA A 24 15.66 14.25 -3.05
N HIS A 25 14.75 13.44 -2.49
CA HIS A 25 14.43 13.51 -1.09
C HIS A 25 15.36 12.57 -0.30
N LYS A 26 15.41 12.76 1.03
CA LYS A 26 16.27 11.99 1.93
C LYS A 26 15.39 11.23 2.91
N ILE A 27 14.49 10.40 2.40
CA ILE A 27 13.71 9.52 3.29
C ILE A 27 14.71 8.56 3.94
N GLU A 28 14.72 8.55 5.26
CA GLU A 28 15.44 7.52 6.00
C GLU A 28 14.90 6.16 5.59
N ALA A 29 15.76 5.26 5.10
CA ALA A 29 15.33 3.95 4.63
C ALA A 29 14.52 3.17 5.68
N LYS A 30 14.85 3.36 6.97
CA LYS A 30 14.08 2.83 8.10
C LYS A 30 12.61 3.28 8.07
N ARG A 31 12.32 4.55 7.77
CA ARG A 31 10.96 5.09 7.72
C ARG A 31 10.20 4.59 6.51
N ALA A 32 10.85 4.52 5.34
CA ALA A 32 10.27 3.92 4.14
C ALA A 32 9.88 2.45 4.37
N LEU A 33 10.74 1.70 5.05
CA LEU A 33 10.49 0.30 5.42
C LEU A 33 9.29 0.18 6.35
N ILE A 34 9.24 0.99 7.42
CA ILE A 34 8.13 1.00 8.38
C ILE A 34 6.83 1.37 7.68
N LEU A 35 6.84 2.40 6.82
CA LEU A 35 5.67 2.83 6.05
C LEU A 35 5.14 1.68 5.18
N ALA A 36 6.01 1.04 4.40
CA ALA A 36 5.63 -0.06 3.53
C ALA A 36 5.05 -1.23 4.32
N PHE A 37 5.74 -1.67 5.39
CA PHE A 37 5.26 -2.75 6.24
C PHE A 37 3.89 -2.42 6.84
N ILE A 38 3.77 -1.31 7.56
CA ILE A 38 2.53 -0.97 8.26
C ILE A 38 1.38 -0.84 7.25
N ALA A 39 1.58 -0.20 6.11
CA ALA A 39 0.53 -0.03 5.11
C ALA A 39 0.01 -1.37 4.58
N TYR A 40 0.89 -2.31 4.23
CA TYR A 40 0.47 -3.61 3.68
C TYR A 40 -0.33 -4.47 4.65
N PHE A 41 -0.12 -4.30 5.96
CA PHE A 41 -0.96 -4.95 6.97
C PHE A 41 -2.18 -4.12 7.35
N ALA A 42 -2.07 -2.78 7.33
CA ALA A 42 -3.16 -1.89 7.71
C ALA A 42 -4.32 -1.93 6.70
N VAL A 43 -4.04 -2.04 5.40
CA VAL A 43 -5.09 -2.11 4.36
C VAL A 43 -6.06 -3.27 4.58
N PRO A 44 -5.64 -4.55 4.66
CA PRO A 44 -6.58 -5.66 4.86
C PRO A 44 -7.29 -5.58 6.22
N VAL A 45 -6.61 -5.08 7.27
CA VAL A 45 -7.24 -4.86 8.59
C VAL A 45 -8.34 -3.80 8.49
N ALA A 46 -8.08 -2.68 7.82
CA ALA A 46 -9.06 -1.62 7.63
C ALA A 46 -10.26 -2.11 6.79
N VAL A 47 -10.02 -2.88 5.73
CA VAL A 47 -11.10 -3.51 4.94
C VAL A 47 -11.96 -4.40 5.85
N PHE A 48 -11.35 -5.27 6.65
CA PHE A 48 -12.07 -6.17 7.55
C PHE A 48 -12.95 -5.41 8.56
N LEU A 49 -12.44 -4.31 9.13
CA LEU A 49 -13.17 -3.52 10.11
C LEU A 49 -14.27 -2.64 9.50
N ILE A 50 -14.04 -2.08 8.30
CA ILE A 50 -14.92 -1.09 7.67
C ILE A 50 -15.97 -1.75 6.77
N SER A 51 -15.67 -2.91 6.19
CA SER A 51 -16.56 -3.61 5.25
C SER A 51 -17.97 -3.83 5.80
N PRO A 52 -18.18 -4.36 7.02
CA PRO A 52 -19.52 -4.56 7.57
C PRO A 52 -20.32 -3.25 7.65
N ILE A 53 -19.66 -2.16 8.05
CA ILE A 53 -20.28 -0.84 8.21
C ILE A 53 -20.76 -0.32 6.85
N ILE A 54 -19.88 -0.31 5.84
CA ILE A 54 -20.23 0.20 4.50
C ILE A 54 -21.31 -0.66 3.85
N THR A 55 -21.24 -1.99 3.98
CA THR A 55 -22.28 -2.86 3.43
C THR A 55 -23.64 -2.65 4.09
N SER A 56 -23.68 -2.29 5.38
CA SER A 56 -24.93 -2.01 6.10
C SER A 56 -25.62 -0.71 5.66
N LEU A 57 -24.89 0.20 5.01
CA LEU A 57 -25.42 1.47 4.51
C LEU A 57 -26.19 1.33 3.19
N GLY A 58 -26.30 0.12 2.63
CA GLY A 58 -27.02 -0.12 1.37
C GLY A 58 -26.36 0.53 0.14
N VAL A 59 -25.06 0.84 0.22
CA VAL A 59 -24.28 1.43 -0.87
C VAL A 59 -24.18 0.40 -2.02
N PRO A 60 -24.36 0.81 -3.29
CA PRO A 60 -24.24 -0.09 -4.43
C PRO A 60 -22.91 -0.85 -4.45
N GLU A 61 -22.95 -2.13 -4.84
CA GLU A 61 -21.79 -3.01 -4.82
C GLU A 61 -20.59 -2.46 -5.61
N ILE A 62 -20.85 -1.81 -6.76
CA ILE A 62 -19.80 -1.20 -7.56
C ILE A 62 -19.07 -0.05 -6.84
N VAL A 63 -19.79 0.71 -6.03
CA VAL A 63 -19.21 1.80 -5.23
C VAL A 63 -18.37 1.20 -4.10
N ASN A 64 -18.85 0.12 -3.46
CA ASN A 64 -18.08 -0.60 -2.44
C ASN A 64 -16.78 -1.16 -3.04
N MET A 65 -16.85 -1.76 -4.22
CA MET A 65 -15.68 -2.31 -4.91
C MET A 65 -14.63 -1.23 -5.17
N ILE A 66 -15.03 -0.08 -5.73
CA ILE A 66 -14.10 1.03 -6.01
C ILE A 66 -13.51 1.58 -4.71
N PHE A 67 -14.35 1.72 -3.67
CA PHE A 67 -13.92 2.24 -2.37
C PHE A 67 -12.85 1.35 -1.73
N PHE A 68 -13.11 0.04 -1.63
CA PHE A 68 -12.17 -0.89 -0.99
C PHE A 68 -10.93 -1.19 -1.83
N ALA A 69 -11.05 -1.19 -3.16
CA ALA A 69 -9.91 -1.46 -4.04
C ALA A 69 -8.94 -0.27 -4.17
N TYR A 70 -9.44 0.97 -4.14
CA TYR A 70 -8.63 2.13 -4.50
C TYR A 70 -8.66 3.24 -3.44
N MET A 71 -9.85 3.67 -3.00
CA MET A 71 -9.95 4.83 -2.10
C MET A 71 -9.39 4.54 -0.72
N LEU A 72 -9.78 3.41 -0.12
CA LEU A 72 -9.34 3.04 1.22
C LEU A 72 -7.82 2.81 1.29
N PRO A 73 -7.19 2.04 0.38
CA PRO A 73 -5.73 1.93 0.36
C PRO A 73 -5.04 3.29 0.20
N LEU A 74 -5.52 4.14 -0.72
CA LEU A 74 -4.96 5.49 -0.92
C LEU A 74 -5.02 6.33 0.36
N ILE A 75 -6.17 6.34 1.04
CA ILE A 75 -6.33 7.06 2.33
C ILE A 75 -5.32 6.54 3.35
N ILE A 76 -5.14 5.23 3.45
CA ILE A 76 -4.19 4.62 4.39
C ILE A 76 -2.75 5.04 4.07
N TRP A 77 -2.35 5.01 2.80
CA TRP A 77 -1.01 5.45 2.39
C TRP A 77 -0.78 6.94 2.69
N ILE A 78 -1.78 7.79 2.47
CA ILE A 78 -1.71 9.22 2.79
C ILE A 78 -1.56 9.42 4.30
N VAL A 79 -2.43 8.80 5.11
CA VAL A 79 -2.41 8.95 6.57
C VAL A 79 -1.09 8.43 7.15
N LEU A 80 -0.62 7.26 6.72
CA LEU A 80 0.64 6.70 7.21
C LEU A 80 1.85 7.52 6.76
N SER A 81 1.85 8.05 5.54
CA SER A 81 2.91 8.96 5.10
C SER A 81 2.93 10.23 5.94
N GLU A 82 1.77 10.76 6.32
CA GLU A 82 1.68 11.93 7.20
C GLU A 82 2.30 11.69 8.57
N LEU A 83 2.07 10.51 9.15
CA LEU A 83 2.53 10.13 10.48
C LEU A 83 4.00 9.71 10.55
N ILE A 84 4.50 9.03 9.52
CA ILE A 84 5.82 8.36 9.57
C ILE A 84 6.91 9.21 8.92
N ILE A 85 6.60 9.92 7.84
CA ILE A 85 7.57 10.69 7.07
C ILE A 85 7.68 12.08 7.67
N ASP A 86 8.92 12.52 7.93
CA ASP A 86 9.22 13.86 8.41
C ASP A 86 9.67 14.73 7.23
N ALA A 87 8.69 15.26 6.49
CA ALA A 87 8.90 16.03 5.26
C ALA A 87 7.77 17.07 5.09
N GLY A 88 7.86 17.89 4.04
CA GLY A 88 6.76 18.78 3.67
C GLY A 88 5.54 18.02 3.16
N ILE A 89 4.37 18.66 3.21
CA ILE A 89 3.10 18.06 2.77
C ILE A 89 3.13 17.60 1.31
N LYS A 90 3.81 18.36 0.44
CA LYS A 90 3.92 18.04 -0.98
C LYS A 90 4.72 16.75 -1.18
N GLU A 91 5.83 16.61 -0.50
CA GLU A 91 6.70 15.43 -0.54
C GLU A 91 5.96 14.20 -0.01
N LYS A 92 5.28 14.33 1.14
CA LYS A 92 4.47 13.26 1.72
C LYS A 92 3.39 12.75 0.76
N LEU A 93 2.68 13.67 0.10
CA LEU A 93 1.65 13.29 -0.88
C LEU A 93 2.24 12.59 -2.11
N ILE A 94 3.41 13.02 -2.60
CA ILE A 94 4.10 12.36 -3.70
C ILE A 94 4.50 10.92 -3.29
N ILE A 95 5.08 10.76 -2.10
CA ILE A 95 5.49 9.45 -1.57
C ILE A 95 4.28 8.53 -1.43
N ALA A 96 3.20 9.03 -0.80
CA ALA A 96 1.95 8.29 -0.66
C ALA A 96 1.37 7.88 -2.02
N GLY A 97 1.38 8.79 -3.01
CA GLY A 97 0.90 8.53 -4.36
C GLY A 97 1.71 7.44 -5.06
N ILE A 98 3.04 7.48 -4.96
CA ILE A 98 3.92 6.47 -5.56
C ILE A 98 3.76 5.12 -4.86
N ALA A 99 3.73 5.11 -3.53
CA ALA A 99 3.53 3.89 -2.75
C ALA A 99 2.18 3.25 -3.08
N PHE A 100 1.12 4.05 -3.20
CA PHE A 100 -0.19 3.60 -3.64
C PHE A 100 -0.17 3.05 -5.08
N ALA A 101 0.54 3.70 -6.00
CA ALA A 101 0.67 3.22 -7.38
C ALA A 101 1.37 1.85 -7.41
N ILE A 102 2.47 1.68 -6.67
CA ILE A 102 3.16 0.39 -6.53
C ILE A 102 2.23 -0.65 -5.93
N TYR A 103 1.54 -0.33 -4.83
CA TYR A 103 0.55 -1.20 -4.20
C TYR A 103 -0.52 -1.67 -5.19
N THR A 104 -1.07 -0.74 -5.97
CA THR A 104 -2.10 -1.04 -6.95
C THR A 104 -1.57 -1.97 -8.04
N VAL A 105 -0.37 -1.70 -8.56
CA VAL A 105 0.26 -2.56 -9.58
C VAL A 105 0.51 -3.96 -9.02
N LEU A 106 1.04 -4.11 -7.81
CA LEU A 106 1.30 -5.42 -7.22
C LEU A 106 0.00 -6.20 -6.97
N THR A 107 -1.03 -5.52 -6.47
CA THR A 107 -2.33 -6.12 -6.19
C THR A 107 -3.05 -6.57 -7.47
N VAL A 108 -3.00 -5.77 -8.53
CA VAL A 108 -3.72 -6.05 -9.79
C VAL A 108 -2.95 -6.99 -10.71
N SER A 109 -1.62 -6.85 -10.80
CA SER A 109 -0.80 -7.66 -11.71
C SER A 109 -0.65 -9.12 -11.26
N GLY A 110 -0.84 -9.40 -9.97
CA GLY A 110 -0.61 -10.73 -9.41
C GLY A 110 0.87 -11.15 -9.46
N VAL A 111 1.81 -10.21 -9.66
CA VAL A 111 3.26 -10.49 -9.71
C VAL A 111 3.73 -11.33 -8.52
N VAL A 112 3.21 -11.07 -7.33
CA VAL A 112 3.60 -11.83 -6.13
C VAL A 112 3.10 -13.27 -6.17
N TYR A 113 1.93 -13.53 -6.73
CA TYR A 113 1.47 -14.91 -6.94
C TYR A 113 2.36 -15.66 -7.94
N MET A 114 2.83 -14.98 -9.00
CA MET A 114 3.78 -15.57 -9.96
C MET A 114 5.16 -15.87 -9.35
N ILE A 115 5.65 -14.98 -8.47
CA ILE A 115 6.91 -15.22 -7.75
C ILE A 115 6.75 -16.43 -6.83
N LEU A 116 5.66 -16.48 -6.06
CA LEU A 116 5.40 -17.58 -5.13
C LEU A 116 5.27 -18.93 -5.85
N SER A 117 4.61 -18.98 -7.02
CA SER A 117 4.51 -20.22 -7.77
C SER A 117 5.87 -20.73 -8.28
N SER A 118 6.72 -19.82 -8.74
CA SER A 118 8.07 -20.16 -9.22
C SER A 118 9.02 -20.66 -8.13
N VAL A 119 8.87 -20.18 -6.88
CA VAL A 119 9.78 -20.52 -5.77
C VAL A 119 9.24 -21.69 -4.93
N ALA A 120 7.94 -21.77 -4.72
CA ALA A 120 7.32 -22.79 -3.89
C ALA A 120 6.96 -24.09 -4.65
N GLY A 121 7.06 -24.09 -5.99
CA GLY A 121 6.70 -25.25 -6.81
C GLY A 121 5.20 -25.58 -6.79
N ILE A 122 4.36 -24.59 -6.53
CA ILE A 122 2.88 -24.67 -6.55
C ILE A 122 2.37 -23.85 -7.73
#